data_AF-A0A8S3IH35-F1
#
_entry.id   AF-A0A8S3IH35-F1
#
_cell.length_a   1.000
_cell.length_b   1.000
_cell.length_c   1.000
_cell.angle_alpha   90.00
_cell.angle_beta   90.00
_cell.angle_gamma   90.00
#
_symmetry.space_group_name_H-M   'P 1'
#
loop_
_entity.id
_entity.type
_entity.pdbx_description
1 polymer ?
#
loop_
_entity_poly.entity_id
_entity_poly.type
_entity_poly.pdbx_seq_one_letter_code
_entity_poly.pdbx_strand_id
1 'polypeptide(L)'
;NNIIIKSIGDSSHIDRIISFKENDRPLIVILDNPEEFHMFSLLFYTQEANSIIGSLADETYENFMILTVKNEYLYLTYYNKGEKIIEITTNTSVNDNNEHKIVIKLIHQTDLLFELDGNIIMENMTEMFYISTVYIGKLDSYVKEQFSNVDGAHFIGCIENVMLNKQSIVKLEHVNQLDRLINTCRIIERKRKWN
;
A
#
# COMPACT_ATOMS: atom_id res chain seq x y z
N ASN A 1 -3.34 11.06 -26.77
CA ASN A 1 -2.54 9.97 -27.36
C ASN A 1 -2.08 9.03 -26.26
N ASN A 2 -2.90 8.04 -25.93
CA ASN A 2 -2.53 7.03 -24.93
C ASN A 2 -1.77 5.93 -25.65
N ILE A 3 -0.48 5.81 -25.34
CA ILE A 3 0.36 4.72 -25.82
C ILE A 3 0.03 3.51 -24.94
N ILE A 4 -0.75 2.57 -25.49
CA ILE A 4 -0.92 1.23 -24.91
C ILE A 4 0.28 0.42 -25.37
N ILE A 5 1.25 0.22 -24.49
CA ILE A 5 2.38 -0.69 -24.75
C ILE A 5 1.89 -2.10 -24.40
N LYS A 6 1.61 -2.91 -25.43
CA LYS A 6 1.48 -4.37 -25.26
C LYS A 6 2.87 -4.92 -24.95
N SER A 7 3.01 -5.62 -23.82
CA SER A 7 4.29 -6.16 -23.36
C SER A 7 4.83 -7.21 -24.34
N ILE A 8 6.14 -7.14 -24.57
CA ILE A 8 6.93 -8.14 -25.29
C ILE A 8 7.99 -8.63 -24.30
N GLY A 9 7.86 -9.89 -23.87
CA GLY A 9 8.97 -10.73 -23.38
C GLY A 9 9.48 -10.45 -21.98
N ASP A 10 9.29 -11.44 -21.09
CA ASP A 10 9.89 -11.58 -19.75
C ASP A 10 9.55 -10.48 -18.72
N SER A 11 8.35 -10.58 -18.13
CA SER A 11 7.97 -9.76 -16.96
C SER A 11 8.69 -10.26 -15.71
N SER A 12 9.99 -10.00 -15.61
CA SER A 12 10.73 -10.24 -14.37
C SER A 12 10.09 -9.42 -13.23
N HIS A 13 9.66 -10.13 -12.19
CA HIS A 13 9.23 -9.49 -10.95
C HIS A 13 10.36 -8.63 -10.41
N ILE A 14 9.99 -7.53 -9.75
CA ILE A 14 10.99 -6.64 -9.14
C ILE A 14 11.35 -7.18 -7.76
N ASP A 15 12.56 -7.73 -7.63
CA ASP A 15 13.19 -8.07 -6.35
C ASP A 15 14.07 -6.91 -5.84
N ARG A 16 13.70 -5.66 -6.12
CA ARG A 16 14.45 -4.45 -5.75
C ARG A 16 13.58 -3.50 -4.95
N ILE A 17 14.22 -2.71 -4.10
CA ILE A 17 13.59 -1.66 -3.31
C ILE A 17 13.11 -0.54 -4.24
N ILE A 18 11.89 -0.06 -4.03
CA ILE A 18 11.30 1.04 -4.77
C ILE A 18 11.25 2.28 -3.88
N SER A 19 11.93 3.34 -4.30
CA SER A 19 11.87 4.64 -3.66
C SER A 19 10.63 5.43 -4.09
N PHE A 20 10.05 6.14 -3.14
CA PHE A 20 8.97 7.11 -3.33
C PHE A 20 9.43 8.46 -2.80
N LYS A 21 9.39 9.47 -3.67
CA LYS A 21 9.66 10.88 -3.38
C LYS A 21 8.36 11.68 -3.44
N GLU A 22 8.40 12.91 -2.94
CA GLU A 22 7.24 13.80 -2.75
C GLU A 22 6.33 13.95 -3.98
N ASN A 23 6.88 13.90 -5.20
CA ASN A 23 6.12 14.10 -6.45
C ASN A 23 5.98 12.82 -7.28
N ASP A 24 6.35 11.67 -6.73
CA ASP A 24 6.26 10.42 -7.46
C ASP A 24 4.79 10.02 -7.66
N ARG A 25 4.53 9.41 -8.81
CA ARG A 25 3.23 8.80 -9.10
C ARG A 25 3.08 7.49 -8.32
N PRO A 26 1.85 7.11 -7.95
CA PRO A 26 1.63 5.80 -7.35
C PRO A 26 2.08 4.70 -8.30
N LEU A 27 2.45 3.56 -7.74
CA LEU A 27 2.43 2.32 -8.50
C LEU A 27 0.99 1.84 -8.52
N ILE A 28 0.52 1.46 -9.70
CA ILE A 28 -0.83 0.93 -9.90
C ILE A 28 -0.66 -0.45 -10.51
N VAL A 29 -1.18 -1.45 -9.82
CA VAL A 29 -1.25 -2.83 -10.30
C VAL A 29 -2.71 -3.19 -10.50
N ILE A 30 -3.10 -3.39 -11.75
CA ILE A 30 -4.43 -3.88 -12.12
C ILE A 30 -4.29 -5.37 -12.40
N LEU A 31 -5.09 -6.19 -11.72
CA LEU A 31 -5.12 -7.64 -11.94
C LEU A 31 -5.89 -7.96 -13.22
N ASP A 32 -5.47 -9.02 -13.92
CA ASP A 32 -6.16 -9.46 -15.14
C ASP A 32 -7.60 -9.91 -14.85
N ASN A 33 -7.84 -10.44 -13.65
CA ASN A 33 -9.17 -10.77 -13.12
C ASN A 33 -9.22 -10.44 -11.63
N PRO A 34 -10.39 -10.10 -11.07
CA PRO A 34 -10.56 -9.99 -9.63
C PRO A 34 -10.22 -11.29 -8.93
N GLU A 35 -9.49 -11.18 -7.83
CA GLU A 35 -9.12 -12.33 -7.00
C GLU A 35 -9.71 -12.19 -5.60
N GLU A 36 -10.09 -13.31 -5.01
CA GLU A 36 -10.43 -13.35 -3.59
C GLU A 36 -9.19 -12.95 -2.77
N PHE A 37 -9.37 -12.04 -1.82
CA PHE A 37 -8.30 -11.62 -0.94
C PHE A 37 -7.97 -12.73 0.07
N HIS A 38 -6.71 -13.13 0.14
CA HIS A 38 -6.23 -14.00 1.22
C HIS A 38 -5.10 -13.37 1.98
N MET A 39 -4.17 -12.69 1.30
CA MET A 39 -2.99 -12.11 1.94
C MET A 39 -2.43 -10.94 1.15
N PHE A 40 -2.06 -9.88 1.85
CA PHE A 40 -1.22 -8.81 1.32
C PHE A 40 -0.06 -8.57 2.29
N SER A 41 1.15 -8.39 1.77
CA SER A 41 2.30 -8.05 2.61
C SER A 41 3.28 -7.17 1.86
N LEU A 42 4.00 -6.34 2.61
CA LEU A 42 5.11 -5.55 2.10
C LEU A 42 6.10 -5.23 3.22
N LEU A 43 7.32 -4.84 2.84
CA LEU A 43 8.28 -4.18 3.70
C LEU A 43 8.30 -2.68 3.36
N PHE A 44 8.42 -1.82 4.35
CA PHE A 44 8.56 -0.38 4.13
C PHE A 44 9.51 0.30 5.10
N TYR A 45 9.97 1.48 4.69
CA TYR A 45 10.80 2.41 5.46
C TYR A 45 10.23 3.81 5.27
N THR A 46 10.03 4.58 6.36
CA THR A 46 9.59 5.97 6.25
C THR A 46 10.03 6.83 7.44
N GLN A 47 10.04 8.15 7.24
CA GLN A 47 10.14 9.16 8.30
C GLN A 47 8.87 10.04 8.36
N GLU A 48 7.89 9.78 7.49
CA GLU A 48 6.68 10.56 7.41
C GLU A 48 5.73 10.18 8.55
N ALA A 49 5.36 11.17 9.37
CA ALA A 49 4.38 10.97 10.44
C ALA A 49 2.94 10.85 9.91
N ASN A 50 2.68 11.30 8.68
CA ASN A 50 1.35 11.29 8.06
C ASN A 50 1.47 10.99 6.56
N SER A 51 1.12 9.78 6.12
CA SER A 51 1.23 9.38 4.71
C SER A 51 0.34 8.20 4.33
N ILE A 52 0.11 7.99 3.03
CA ILE A 52 -0.63 6.85 2.48
C ILE A 52 0.34 5.85 1.88
N ILE A 53 0.52 4.69 2.53
CA ILE A 53 1.40 3.62 2.03
C ILE A 53 0.79 2.96 0.79
N GLY A 54 -0.50 2.69 0.80
CA GLY A 54 -1.18 2.05 -0.33
C GLY A 54 -2.63 1.69 -0.03
N SER A 55 -3.31 1.18 -1.06
CA SER A 55 -4.67 0.66 -0.94
C SER A 55 -4.90 -0.54 -1.84
N LEU A 56 -5.89 -1.35 -1.47
CA LEU A 56 -6.41 -2.47 -2.26
C LEU A 56 -7.88 -2.18 -2.52
N ALA A 57 -8.32 -2.26 -3.76
CA ALA A 57 -9.69 -1.94 -4.17
C ALA A 57 -10.29 -3.05 -5.04
N ASP A 58 -11.61 -3.20 -4.95
CA ASP A 58 -12.39 -3.98 -5.91
C ASP A 58 -12.62 -3.20 -7.22
N GLU A 59 -13.30 -3.84 -8.18
CA GLU A 59 -13.51 -3.26 -9.52
C GLU A 59 -14.40 -2.01 -9.50
N THR A 60 -15.31 -1.93 -8.52
CA THR A 60 -16.28 -0.84 -8.38
C THR A 60 -15.73 0.32 -7.56
N TYR A 61 -14.61 0.11 -6.85
CA TYR A 61 -14.07 1.00 -5.82
C TYR A 61 -15.02 1.23 -4.64
N GLU A 62 -16.09 0.43 -4.52
CA GLU A 62 -17.01 0.51 -3.39
C GLU A 62 -16.40 -0.15 -2.15
N ASN A 63 -15.57 -1.18 -2.35
CA ASN A 63 -14.84 -1.84 -1.29
C ASN A 63 -13.34 -1.56 -1.44
N PHE A 64 -12.73 -1.01 -0.41
CA PHE A 64 -11.27 -0.86 -0.42
C PHE A 64 -10.69 -0.89 0.99
N MET A 65 -9.48 -1.44 1.08
CA MET A 65 -8.62 -1.36 2.26
C MET A 65 -7.53 -0.32 2.01
N ILE A 66 -7.19 0.47 3.02
CA ILE A 66 -6.13 1.46 2.95
C ILE A 66 -5.17 1.33 4.13
N LEU A 67 -3.88 1.42 3.81
CA LEU A 67 -2.79 1.50 4.76
C LEU A 67 -2.29 2.94 4.84
N THR A 68 -2.37 3.53 6.03
CA THR A 68 -1.92 4.91 6.27
C THR A 68 -1.06 5.00 7.52
N VAL A 69 -0.08 5.90 7.51
CA VAL A 69 0.58 6.36 8.73
C VAL A 69 -0.14 7.63 9.17
N LYS A 70 -0.59 7.69 10.43
CA LYS A 70 -1.19 8.90 11.02
C LYS A 70 -0.60 9.11 12.41
N ASN A 71 -0.09 10.31 12.66
CA ASN A 71 0.62 10.64 13.89
C ASN A 71 1.67 9.55 14.25
N GLU A 72 2.44 9.11 13.26
CA GLU A 72 3.52 8.11 13.38
C GLU A 72 3.07 6.65 13.54
N TYR A 73 1.79 6.38 13.77
CA TYR A 73 1.26 5.01 13.90
C TYR A 73 0.67 4.50 12.60
N LEU A 74 0.76 3.20 12.36
CA LEU A 74 0.15 2.55 11.21
C LEU A 74 -1.32 2.24 11.46
N TYR A 75 -2.16 2.57 10.47
CA TYR A 75 -3.59 2.32 10.43
C TYR A 75 -3.94 1.44 9.23
N LEU A 76 -4.79 0.44 9.47
CA LEU A 76 -5.52 -0.27 8.43
C LEU A 76 -6.99 0.13 8.52
N THR A 77 -7.54 0.65 7.43
CA THR A 77 -8.96 1.02 7.36
C THR A 77 -9.63 0.26 6.23
N TYR A 78 -10.78 -0.35 6.50
CA TYR A 78 -11.61 -1.00 5.49
C TYR A 78 -12.93 -0.23 5.33
N TYR A 79 -13.25 0.08 4.08
CA TYR A 79 -14.49 0.73 3.69
C TYR A 79 -15.34 -0.20 2.84
N ASN A 80 -16.65 -0.09 3.02
CA ASN A 80 -17.68 -0.76 2.24
C ASN A 80 -18.74 0.25 1.84
N LYS A 81 -18.91 0.47 0.53
CA LYS A 81 -19.90 1.38 -0.07
C LYS A 81 -19.89 2.79 0.54
N GLY A 82 -18.69 3.35 0.75
CA GLY A 82 -18.55 4.69 1.34
C GLY A 82 -18.42 4.69 2.87
N GLU A 83 -18.83 3.63 3.56
CA GLU A 83 -18.86 3.58 5.02
C GLU A 83 -17.58 2.96 5.57
N LYS A 84 -17.02 3.59 6.62
CA LYS A 84 -15.86 3.06 7.35
C LYS A 84 -16.34 1.93 8.26
N ILE A 85 -15.99 0.69 7.93
CA ILE A 85 -16.43 -0.51 8.67
C ILE A 85 -15.41 -0.88 9.75
N ILE A 86 -14.12 -0.86 9.41
CA ILE A 86 -13.03 -1.23 10.33
C ILE A 86 -11.96 -0.15 10.31
N GLU A 87 -11.42 0.18 11.48
CA GLU A 87 -10.20 0.99 11.63
C GLU A 87 -9.33 0.38 12.72
N ILE A 88 -8.23 -0.24 12.32
CA ILE A 88 -7.25 -0.85 13.21
C ILE A 88 -6.05 0.08 13.31
N THR A 89 -5.56 0.29 14.52
CA THR A 89 -4.36 1.09 14.78
C THR A 89 -3.31 0.24 15.48
N THR A 90 -2.07 0.36 15.04
CA THR A 90 -0.92 -0.23 15.72
C THR A 90 -0.48 0.63 16.91
N ASN A 91 0.17 0.03 17.91
CA ASN A 91 0.70 0.73 19.08
C ASN A 91 2.18 1.12 18.94
N THR A 92 2.78 0.82 17.78
CA THR A 92 4.21 1.03 17.51
C THR A 92 4.35 2.13 16.46
N SER A 93 5.24 3.08 16.73
CA SER A 93 5.59 4.11 15.74
C SER A 93 6.38 3.49 14.59
N VAL A 94 6.10 3.93 13.36
CA VAL A 94 6.70 3.39 12.13
C VAL A 94 7.49 4.41 11.32
N ASN A 95 7.67 5.63 11.85
CA ASN A 95 8.37 6.73 11.17
C ASN A 95 9.84 6.88 11.60
N ASP A 96 10.47 5.79 12.03
CA ASP A 96 11.81 5.76 12.63
C ASP A 96 12.93 5.48 11.61
N ASN A 97 12.60 5.39 10.31
CA ASN A 97 13.49 5.01 9.22
C ASN A 97 14.07 3.58 9.32
N ASN A 98 13.49 2.72 10.15
CA ASN A 98 13.78 1.29 10.15
C ASN A 98 12.85 0.54 9.19
N GLU A 99 13.22 -0.71 8.93
CA GLU A 99 12.37 -1.62 8.18
C GLU A 99 11.19 -2.06 9.04
N HIS A 100 9.98 -1.96 8.47
CA HIS A 100 8.78 -2.51 9.06
C HIS A 100 8.10 -3.47 8.09
N LYS A 101 7.59 -4.59 8.60
CA LYS A 101 6.85 -5.59 7.83
C LYS A 101 5.37 -5.52 8.15
N ILE A 102 4.58 -5.34 7.11
CA ILE A 102 3.11 -5.43 7.18
C ILE A 102 2.67 -6.77 6.62
N VAL A 103 1.78 -7.45 7.33
CA VAL A 103 1.01 -8.58 6.80
C VAL A 103 -0.47 -8.37 7.12
N ILE A 104 -1.30 -8.38 6.09
CA ILE A 104 -2.75 -8.42 6.18
C ILE A 104 -3.18 -9.78 5.65
N LYS A 105 -3.99 -10.53 6.39
CA LYS A 105 -4.40 -11.87 5.99
C LYS A 105 -5.82 -12.19 6.42
N LEU A 106 -6.59 -12.83 5.55
CA LEU A 106 -7.82 -13.52 5.96
C LEU A 106 -7.47 -14.95 6.41
N ILE A 107 -7.65 -15.26 7.70
CA ILE A 107 -7.38 -16.60 8.25
C ILE A 107 -8.55 -17.55 7.96
N HIS A 108 -9.77 -17.03 8.11
CA HIS A 108 -11.03 -17.66 7.71
C HIS A 108 -11.78 -16.71 6.77
N GLN A 109 -13.00 -17.07 6.34
CA GLN A 109 -13.78 -16.26 5.38
C GLN A 109 -13.97 -14.79 5.80
N THR A 110 -13.91 -14.50 7.11
CA THR A 110 -14.14 -13.15 7.66
C THR A 110 -13.12 -12.71 8.69
N ASP A 111 -12.22 -13.57 9.17
CA ASP A 111 -11.27 -13.19 10.22
C ASP A 111 -10.03 -12.51 9.62
N LEU A 112 -9.95 -11.19 9.78
CA LEU A 112 -8.86 -10.35 9.33
C LEU A 112 -7.76 -10.27 10.39
N LEU A 113 -6.59 -10.76 10.02
CA LEU A 113 -5.35 -10.58 10.74
C LEU A 113 -4.60 -9.39 10.16
N PHE A 114 -4.20 -8.47 11.03
CA PHE A 114 -3.29 -7.38 10.72
C PHE A 114 -2.06 -7.47 11.62
N GLU A 115 -0.89 -7.62 11.01
CA GLU A 115 0.39 -7.81 11.69
C GLU A 115 1.37 -6.70 11.29
N LEU A 116 2.00 -6.10 12.31
CA LEU A 116 3.15 -5.20 12.18
C LEU A 116 4.31 -5.77 13.00
N ASP A 117 5.40 -6.16 12.32
CA ASP A 117 6.62 -6.68 12.95
C ASP A 117 6.37 -7.84 13.93
N GLY A 118 5.44 -8.73 13.58
CA GLY A 118 5.03 -9.87 14.42
C GLY A 118 4.00 -9.54 15.50
N ASN A 119 3.64 -8.27 15.71
CA ASN A 119 2.54 -7.89 16.59
C ASN A 119 1.22 -8.02 15.85
N ILE A 120 0.35 -8.89 16.35
CA ILE A 120 -0.89 -9.29 15.66
C ILE A 120 -2.11 -8.61 16.30
N ILE A 121 -2.99 -8.08 15.45
CA ILE A 121 -4.33 -7.62 15.79
C ILE A 121 -5.32 -8.39 14.91
N MET A 122 -6.42 -8.84 15.51
CA MET A 122 -7.47 -9.59 14.84
C MET A 122 -8.75 -8.78 14.84
N GLU A 123 -9.42 -8.71 13.70
CA GLU A 123 -10.75 -8.14 13.54
C GLU A 123 -11.63 -9.03 12.67
N ASN A 124 -12.95 -8.83 12.72
CA ASN A 124 -13.89 -9.55 11.88
C ASN A 124 -14.44 -8.66 10.77
N MET A 125 -14.22 -9.08 9.52
CA MET A 125 -14.84 -8.50 8.34
C MET A 125 -16.26 -9.01 8.17
N THR A 126 -17.17 -8.15 7.76
CA THR A 126 -18.57 -8.51 7.55
C THR A 126 -18.79 -9.35 6.30
N GLU A 127 -17.85 -9.33 5.36
CA GLU A 127 -17.97 -10.00 4.06
C GLU A 127 -16.61 -10.35 3.45
N MET A 128 -16.64 -11.23 2.44
CA MET A 128 -15.47 -11.55 1.62
C MET A 128 -15.07 -10.33 0.79
N PHE A 129 -13.77 -10.13 0.64
CA PHE A 129 -13.21 -9.03 -0.13
C PHE A 129 -12.52 -9.55 -1.38
N TYR A 130 -12.86 -8.96 -2.53
CA TYR A 130 -12.21 -9.23 -3.80
C TYR A 130 -11.36 -8.02 -4.20
N ILE A 131 -10.20 -8.28 -4.78
CA ILE A 131 -9.26 -7.25 -5.19
C ILE A 131 -9.13 -7.30 -6.70
N SER A 132 -9.21 -6.13 -7.33
CA SER A 132 -8.85 -5.94 -8.74
C SER A 132 -7.66 -4.99 -8.90
N THR A 133 -7.45 -4.08 -7.95
CA THR A 133 -6.46 -3.01 -8.09
C THR A 133 -5.69 -2.79 -6.80
N VAL A 134 -4.37 -2.65 -6.90
CA VAL A 134 -3.48 -2.28 -5.81
C VAL A 134 -2.78 -0.97 -6.14
N TYR A 135 -2.88 0.00 -5.23
CA TYR A 135 -2.19 1.29 -5.30
C TYR A 135 -1.10 1.35 -4.24
N ILE A 136 0.06 1.88 -4.60
CA ILE A 136 1.20 1.99 -3.68
C ILE A 136 1.79 3.40 -3.75
N GLY A 137 2.01 3.98 -2.58
CA GLY A 137 2.67 5.26 -2.31
C GLY A 137 1.78 6.50 -2.45
N LYS A 138 0.61 6.37 -3.07
CA LYS A 138 -0.38 7.44 -3.17
C LYS A 138 -1.74 6.83 -3.52
N LEU A 139 -2.81 7.41 -2.98
CA LEU A 139 -4.16 7.07 -3.37
C LEU A 139 -4.50 7.67 -4.74
N ASP A 140 -5.25 6.94 -5.56
CA ASP A 140 -5.80 7.49 -6.80
C ASP A 140 -6.75 8.67 -6.50
N SER A 141 -6.76 9.67 -7.39
CA SER A 141 -7.66 10.83 -7.25
C SER A 141 -9.12 10.42 -7.25
N TYR A 142 -9.52 9.41 -8.03
CA TYR A 142 -10.89 8.91 -8.09
C TYR A 142 -11.33 8.33 -6.74
N VAL A 143 -10.47 7.51 -6.13
CA VAL A 143 -10.73 6.97 -4.79
C VAL A 143 -10.76 8.10 -3.76
N LYS A 144 -9.86 9.09 -3.88
CA LYS A 144 -9.87 10.25 -2.97
C LYS A 144 -11.15 11.09 -3.08
N GLU A 145 -11.72 11.21 -4.27
CA GLU A 145 -12.98 11.93 -4.49
C GLU A 145 -14.18 11.19 -3.88
N GLN A 146 -14.20 9.86 -3.97
CA GLN A 146 -15.25 9.03 -3.36
C GLN A 146 -15.18 9.01 -1.84
N PHE A 147 -13.97 9.06 -1.27
CA PHE A 147 -13.74 8.91 0.17
C PHE A 147 -13.06 10.15 0.75
N SER A 148 -13.80 11.26 0.79
CA SER A 148 -13.34 12.58 1.26
C SER A 148 -12.78 12.60 2.69
N ASN A 149 -13.04 11.58 3.49
CA ASN A 149 -12.54 11.42 4.87
C ASN A 149 -11.14 10.76 4.94
N VAL A 150 -10.54 10.39 3.80
CA VAL A 150 -9.20 9.82 3.75
C VAL A 150 -8.17 10.94 3.68
N ASP A 151 -7.67 11.32 4.86
CA ASP A 151 -6.56 12.25 5.00
C ASP A 151 -5.20 11.54 4.98
N GLY A 152 -4.24 12.15 4.27
CA GLY A 152 -2.87 11.68 4.18
C GLY A 152 -2.11 12.28 3.01
N ALA A 153 -0.83 12.57 3.23
CA ALA A 153 0.09 13.00 2.17
C ALA A 153 0.57 11.79 1.34
N HIS A 154 1.33 12.07 0.28
CA HIS A 154 2.01 11.04 -0.49
C HIS A 154 3.06 10.35 0.39
N PHE A 155 3.26 9.04 0.17
CA PHE A 155 4.31 8.31 0.84
C PHE A 155 5.68 8.80 0.38
N ILE A 156 6.55 9.06 1.36
CA ILE A 156 7.96 9.31 1.13
C ILE A 156 8.73 8.24 1.90
N GLY A 157 9.52 7.46 1.18
CA GLY A 157 10.19 6.31 1.76
C GLY A 157 10.54 5.26 0.73
N CYS A 158 10.63 4.02 1.20
CA CYS A 158 10.93 2.87 0.37
C CYS A 158 9.95 1.74 0.65
N ILE A 159 9.64 0.97 -0.40
CA ILE A 159 8.81 -0.23 -0.31
C ILE A 159 9.51 -1.38 -1.04
N GLU A 160 9.40 -2.58 -0.48
CA GLU A 160 9.97 -3.81 -1.03
C GLU A 160 9.00 -4.98 -0.82
N ASN A 161 9.18 -6.06 -1.58
CA ASN A 161 8.52 -7.35 -1.37
C ASN A 161 6.99 -7.24 -1.26
N VAL A 162 6.39 -6.50 -2.20
CA VAL A 162 4.95 -6.35 -2.30
C VAL A 162 4.34 -7.64 -2.84
N MET A 163 3.66 -8.36 -1.96
CA MET A 163 3.03 -9.64 -2.26
C MET A 163 1.52 -9.55 -2.12
N LEU A 164 0.80 -10.14 -3.07
CA LEU A 164 -0.63 -10.43 -2.97
C LEU A 164 -0.81 -11.94 -3.15
N ASN A 165 -1.57 -12.58 -2.27
CA ASN A 165 -1.86 -14.01 -2.33
C ASN A 165 -0.60 -14.89 -2.52
N LYS A 166 0.52 -14.48 -1.88
CA LYS A 166 1.86 -15.11 -1.94
C LYS A 166 2.57 -14.99 -3.29
N GLN A 167 2.13 -14.10 -4.16
CA GLN A 167 2.80 -13.79 -5.43
C GLN A 167 3.28 -12.35 -5.43
N SER A 168 4.47 -12.11 -5.99
CA SER A 168 4.93 -10.74 -6.24
C SER A 168 4.06 -10.12 -7.33
N ILE A 169 3.49 -8.96 -7.07
CA ILE A 169 2.60 -8.28 -8.03
C ILE A 169 3.25 -7.10 -8.72
N VAL A 170 4.43 -6.67 -8.26
CA VAL A 170 5.13 -5.53 -8.85
C VAL A 170 6.09 -6.01 -9.93
N LYS A 171 5.83 -5.58 -11.16
CA LYS A 171 6.62 -5.83 -12.36
C LYS A 171 7.28 -4.53 -12.81
N LEU A 172 8.35 -4.63 -13.61
CA LEU A 172 9.06 -3.47 -14.17
C LEU A 172 8.14 -2.47 -14.86
N GLU A 173 7.11 -2.95 -15.56
CA GLU A 173 6.12 -2.11 -16.26
C GLU A 173 5.26 -1.24 -15.33
N HIS A 174 5.13 -1.61 -14.05
CA HIS A 174 4.43 -0.79 -13.05
C HIS A 174 5.30 0.37 -12.56
N VAL A 175 6.62 0.29 -12.74
CA VAL A 175 7.56 1.31 -12.31
C VAL A 175 7.78 2.30 -13.45
N ASN A 176 7.02 3.39 -13.39
CA ASN A 176 7.05 4.47 -14.39
C ASN A 176 8.43 5.12 -14.58
N GLN A 177 9.35 4.96 -13.63
CA GLN A 177 10.67 5.57 -13.64
C GLN A 177 11.71 4.64 -13.00
N LEU A 178 12.65 4.13 -13.80
CA LEU A 178 13.64 3.14 -13.36
C LEU A 178 14.60 3.66 -12.27
N ASP A 179 14.77 4.98 -12.14
CA ASP A 179 15.59 5.60 -11.09
C ASP A 179 14.98 5.47 -9.69
N ARG A 180 13.72 5.03 -9.60
CA ARG A 180 13.08 4.62 -8.35
C ARG A 180 13.60 3.28 -7.83
N LEU A 181 14.19 2.45 -8.69
CA LEU A 181 14.75 1.16 -8.31
C LEU A 181 16.13 1.34 -7.68
N ILE A 182 16.19 1.12 -6.39
CA ILE A 182 17.39 1.30 -5.57
C ILE A 182 17.80 -0.02 -4.90
N ASN A 183 19.06 -0.11 -4.49
CA ASN A 183 19.58 -1.29 -3.77
C ASN A 183 19.54 -1.11 -2.25
N THR A 184 19.42 0.12 -1.77
CA THR A 184 19.41 0.46 -0.34
C THR A 184 18.48 1.64 -0.10
N CYS A 185 17.62 1.56 0.90
CA CYS A 185 16.85 2.73 1.32
C CYS A 185 17.74 3.72 2.09
N ARG A 186 17.82 4.97 1.62
CA ARG A 186 18.44 6.07 2.35
C ARG A 186 17.52 7.28 2.31
N ILE A 187 16.67 7.42 3.32
CA ILE A 187 15.88 8.63 3.50
C ILE A 187 16.82 9.67 4.10
N ILE A 188 17.13 10.71 3.32
CA ILE A 188 17.97 11.81 3.81
C ILE A 188 17.12 12.61 4.79
N GLU A 189 17.56 12.69 6.05
CA GLU A 189 16.89 13.51 7.07
C GLU A 189 16.67 14.93 6.54
N ARG A 190 15.40 15.31 6.38
CA ARG A 190 15.05 16.71 6.19
C ARG A 190 15.37 17.42 7.50
N LYS A 191 16.49 18.15 7.57
CA LYS A 191 16.71 19.14 8.63
C LYS A 191 15.50 20.08 8.63
N ARG A 192 14.59 19.91 9.59
CA ARG A 192 13.47 20.83 9.83
C ARG A 192 14.08 22.21 10.06
N LYS A 193 14.05 23.08 9.05
CA LYS A 193 14.32 24.50 9.25
C LYS A 193 13.10 25.05 9.97
N TRP A 194 13.20 25.20 11.27
CA TRP A 194 12.30 26.05 12.04
C TRP A 194 12.60 27.48 11.61
N ASN A 195 11.63 28.12 10.92
CA ASN A 195 11.58 29.57 10.75
C ASN A 195 10.54 30.11 11.73
#